data_AF-A0A0F9WCI4-F1
#
_entry.id   AF-A0A0F9WCI4-F1
#
_cell.length_a   1.000
_cell.length_b   1.000
_cell.length_c   1.000
_cell.angle_alpha   90.00
_cell.angle_beta   90.00
_cell.angle_gamma   90.00
#
_symmetry.space_group_name_H-M   'P 1'
#
loop_
_entity.id
_entity.type
_entity.pdbx_description
1 polymer ?
#
loop_
_entity_poly.entity_id
_entity_poly.type
_entity_poly.pdbx_seq_one_letter_code
_entity_poly.pdbx_strand_id
1 'polypeptide(L)'
;MVKYKTSGWGNDIDKIEIIRETKHSVWIKGKRWGESCEQRCQKATRWDIYHNSWATAHAHLLGRATRNVESAKDRLEECEQNLREIQALKEPK
;
A
#
# COMPACT_ATOMS: atom_id res chain seq x y z
N MET A 1 14.06 5.52 17.92
CA MET A 1 12.57 5.56 17.94
C MET A 1 12.03 4.42 17.09
N VAL A 2 10.91 3.80 17.42
CA VAL A 2 10.33 2.73 16.56
C VAL A 2 9.14 3.25 15.74
N LYS A 3 9.07 2.87 14.46
CA LYS A 3 7.89 3.03 13.59
C LYS A 3 7.51 1.68 12.97
N TYR A 4 6.30 1.62 12.44
CA TYR A 4 5.78 0.45 11.73
C TYR A 4 5.56 0.83 10.27
N LYS A 5 6.24 0.17 9.36
CA LYS A 5 6.23 0.47 7.93
C LYS A 5 5.26 -0.48 7.22
N THR A 6 4.36 0.08 6.41
CA THR A 6 3.52 -0.68 5.48
C THR A 6 3.97 -0.42 4.04
N SER A 7 4.00 -1.47 3.22
CA SER A 7 4.35 -1.41 1.79
C SER A 7 3.10 -1.39 0.89
N GLY A 8 3.21 -0.77 -0.28
CA GLY A 8 2.20 -0.72 -1.33
C GLY A 8 2.01 -2.04 -2.07
N TRP A 9 3.01 -2.93 -2.01
CA TRP A 9 3.04 -4.19 -2.77
C TRP A 9 2.72 -5.43 -1.92
N GLY A 10 2.68 -5.30 -0.59
CA GLY A 10 2.51 -6.42 0.32
C GLY A 10 1.58 -6.08 1.49
N ASN A 11 1.30 -7.09 2.30
CA ASN A 11 0.45 -6.99 3.50
C ASN A 11 1.26 -7.06 4.81
N ASP A 12 2.59 -6.97 4.69
CA ASP A 12 3.49 -7.04 5.82
C ASP A 12 3.61 -5.69 6.54
N ILE A 13 3.89 -5.76 7.84
CA ILE A 13 4.19 -4.60 8.68
C ILE A 13 5.59 -4.78 9.25
N ASP A 14 6.54 -3.98 8.77
CA ASP A 14 7.91 -4.04 9.25
C ASP A 14 8.11 -3.09 10.44
N LYS A 15 8.70 -3.60 11.53
CA LYS A 15 9.10 -2.76 12.66
C LYS A 15 10.47 -2.15 12.38
N ILE A 16 10.52 -0.83 12.20
CA ILE A 16 11.72 -0.11 11.79
C ILE A 16 12.21 0.82 12.90
N GLU A 17 13.50 0.73 13.20
CA GLU A 17 14.17 1.69 14.07
C GLU A 17 14.55 2.95 13.27
N ILE A 18 14.02 4.08 13.73
CA ILE A 18 14.28 5.43 13.22
C ILE A 18 15.35 6.09 14.07
N ILE A 19 16.38 6.58 13.39
CA ILE A 19 17.51 7.33 13.96
C ILE A 19 17.07 8.76 14.28
N ARG A 20 16.45 9.43 13.31
CA ARG A 20 15.86 10.77 13.47
C ARG A 20 14.66 10.98 12.56
N GLU A 21 13.80 11.92 12.94
CA GLU A 21 12.54 12.21 12.27
C GLU A 21 12.37 13.73 12.12
N THR A 22 11.93 14.18 10.95
CA THR A 22 11.43 15.54 10.73
C THR A 22 9.95 15.47 10.37
N LYS A 23 9.28 16.60 10.08
CA LYS A 23 7.86 16.60 9.68
C LYS A 23 7.56 15.64 8.51
N HIS A 24 8.44 15.55 7.52
CA HIS A 24 8.19 14.84 6.25
C HIS A 24 9.11 13.65 5.98
N SER A 25 10.17 13.46 6.76
CA SER A 25 11.18 12.43 6.48
C SER A 25 11.57 11.67 7.75
N VAL A 26 12.01 10.44 7.55
CA VAL A 26 12.62 9.57 8.56
C VAL A 26 13.98 9.12 8.08
N TRP A 27 14.91 8.92 8.99
CA TRP A 27 16.23 8.37 8.71
C TRP A 27 16.34 7.00 9.36
N ILE A 28 16.68 6.00 8.55
CA ILE A 28 16.82 4.61 8.96
C ILE A 28 18.26 4.17 8.75
N LYS A 29 18.68 3.11 9.46
CA LYS A 29 19.97 2.49 9.19
C LYS A 29 19.90 1.77 7.84
N GLY A 30 20.74 2.19 6.91
CA GLY A 30 20.89 1.59 5.60
C GLY A 30 22.32 1.12 5.35
N LYS A 31 22.57 0.64 4.14
CA LYS A 31 23.91 0.36 3.65
C LYS A 31 24.12 1.06 2.32
N ARG A 32 25.28 1.67 2.12
CA ARG A 32 25.71 2.23 0.84
C ARG A 32 27.12 1.70 0.55
N TRP A 33 27.29 1.01 -0.57
CA TRP A 33 28.56 0.35 -0.93
C TRP A 33 29.10 -0.62 0.15
N GLY A 34 28.20 -1.28 0.88
CA GLY A 34 28.56 -2.21 1.96
C GLY A 34 28.79 -1.57 3.33
N GLU A 35 28.97 -0.25 3.38
CA GLU A 35 29.16 0.50 4.63
C GLU A 35 27.84 0.91 5.25
N SER A 36 27.76 0.89 6.59
CA SER A 36 26.57 1.36 7.30
C SER A 36 26.42 2.86 7.16
N CYS A 37 25.25 3.33 6.73
CA CYS A 37 24.96 4.74 6.57
C CYS A 37 23.54 5.08 7.06
N GLU A 38 23.27 6.37 7.29
CA GLU A 38 21.88 6.83 7.42
C GLU A 38 21.24 6.94 6.03
N GLN A 39 20.07 6.34 5.86
CA GLN A 39 19.26 6.51 4.66
C GLN A 39 18.03 7.36 4.98
N ARG A 40 17.87 8.44 4.22
CA ARG A 40 16.68 9.29 4.28
C ARG A 40 15.54 8.67 3.48
N CYS A 41 14.38 8.52 4.12
CA CYS A 41 13.13 8.10 3.50
C CYS A 41 12.04 9.16 3.73
N GLN A 42 11.10 9.27 2.82
CA GLN A 42 9.87 10.04 3.05
C GLN A 42 8.94 9.22 3.97
N LYS A 43 8.20 9.91 4.86
CA LYS A 43 7.29 9.25 5.82
C LYS A 43 6.08 8.59 5.17
N ALA A 44 5.61 9.17 4.09
CA ALA A 44 4.44 8.71 3.37
C ALA A 44 4.69 8.93 1.89
N THR A 45 4.65 7.85 1.14
CA THR A 45 4.69 7.81 -0.31
C THR A 45 3.57 6.88 -0.78
N ARG A 46 3.36 6.80 -2.09
CA ARG A 46 2.45 5.79 -2.66
C ARG A 46 2.86 4.34 -2.33
N TRP A 47 4.11 4.12 -1.95
CA TRP A 47 4.67 2.79 -1.73
C TRP A 47 4.94 2.48 -0.26
N ASP A 48 5.43 3.45 0.50
CA ASP A 48 5.86 3.23 1.88
C ASP A 48 5.21 4.26 2.79
N ILE A 49 4.59 3.79 3.87
CA ILE A 49 4.00 4.64 4.91
C ILE A 49 4.50 4.18 6.26
N TYR A 50 5.01 5.12 7.05
CA TYR A 50 5.52 4.89 8.41
C TYR A 50 4.49 5.35 9.45
N HIS A 51 4.11 4.42 10.32
CA HIS A 51 3.09 4.59 11.34
C HIS A 51 3.71 4.61 12.74
N ASN A 52 3.06 5.29 13.67
CA ASN A 52 3.53 5.41 15.06
C ASN A 52 3.27 4.15 15.88
N SER A 53 2.26 3.36 15.51
CA SER A 53 1.91 2.12 16.19
C SER A 53 1.56 1.02 15.18
N TRP A 54 1.70 -0.22 15.62
CA TRP A 54 1.27 -1.38 14.85
C TRP A 54 -0.23 -1.31 14.56
N ALA A 55 -1.04 -0.88 15.53
CA ALA A 55 -2.49 -0.75 15.36
C ALA A 55 -2.86 0.22 14.22
N THR A 56 -2.16 1.35 14.10
CA THR A 56 -2.38 2.29 12.98
C THR A 56 -1.94 1.72 11.63
N ALA A 57 -0.83 0.98 11.59
CA ALA A 57 -0.38 0.29 10.39
C ALA A 57 -1.38 -0.80 9.94
N HIS A 58 -1.85 -1.60 10.89
CA HIS A 58 -2.83 -2.65 10.65
C HIS A 58 -4.17 -2.07 10.16
N ALA A 59 -4.69 -1.03 10.82
CA ALA A 59 -5.91 -0.35 10.40
C ALA A 59 -5.79 0.22 8.97
N HIS A 60 -4.62 0.76 8.61
CA HIS A 60 -4.36 1.24 7.26
C HIS A 60 -4.43 0.11 6.22
N LEU A 61 -3.77 -1.02 6.47
CA LEU A 61 -3.80 -2.19 5.57
C LEU A 61 -5.21 -2.78 5.46
N LEU A 62 -5.93 -2.90 6.58
CA LEU A 62 -7.30 -3.39 6.60
C LEU A 62 -8.21 -2.48 5.76
N GLY A 63 -8.14 -1.16 5.96
CA GLY A 63 -8.92 -0.22 5.18
C GLY A 63 -8.56 -0.20 3.69
N ARG A 64 -7.32 -0.52 3.32
CA ARG A 64 -6.93 -0.73 1.92
C ARG A 64 -7.55 -2.02 1.35
N ALA A 65 -7.45 -3.12 2.09
CA ALA A 65 -8.01 -4.41 1.68
C ALA A 65 -9.53 -4.34 1.50
N THR A 66 -10.24 -3.70 2.44
CA THR A 66 -11.69 -3.48 2.33
C THR A 66 -12.07 -2.74 1.06
N ARG A 67 -11.40 -1.61 0.77
CA ARG A 67 -11.64 -0.84 -0.46
C ARG A 67 -11.36 -1.65 -1.72
N ASN A 68 -10.30 -2.47 -1.72
CA ASN A 68 -10.01 -3.34 -2.85
C ASN A 68 -11.11 -4.39 -3.08
N VAL A 69 -11.68 -4.94 -2.00
CA VAL A 69 -12.80 -5.88 -2.09
C VAL A 69 -14.04 -5.19 -2.66
N GLU A 70 -14.35 -3.97 -2.21
CA GLU A 70 -15.46 -3.18 -2.73
C GLU A 70 -15.27 -2.90 -4.24
N SER A 71 -14.11 -2.36 -4.63
CA SER A 71 -13.83 -2.10 -6.05
C SER A 71 -13.83 -3.36 -6.92
N ALA A 72 -13.42 -4.50 -6.37
CA ALA A 72 -13.47 -5.77 -7.09
C ALA A 72 -14.91 -6.24 -7.34
N LYS A 73 -15.83 -5.97 -6.40
CA LYS A 73 -17.26 -6.27 -6.58
C LYS A 73 -17.88 -5.38 -7.66
N ASP A 74 -17.60 -4.09 -7.61
CA ASP A 74 -18.07 -3.14 -8.63
C ASP A 74 -17.57 -3.57 -10.02
N ARG A 75 -16.29 -3.97 -10.10
CA ARG A 75 -15.69 -4.44 -11.35
C ARG A 75 -16.30 -5.77 -11.83
N LEU A 76 -16.66 -6.67 -10.92
CA LEU A 76 -17.35 -7.90 -11.27
C LEU A 76 -18.71 -7.60 -11.89
N GLU A 77 -19.48 -6.69 -11.30
CA GLU A 77 -20.78 -6.28 -11.82
C GLU A 77 -20.68 -5.68 -13.23
N GLU A 78 -19.70 -4.79 -13.46
CA GLU A 78 -19.43 -4.24 -14.79
C GLU A 78 -19.09 -5.33 -15.82
N CYS A 79 -18.27 -6.32 -15.43
CA CYS A 79 -17.90 -7.44 -16.29
C CYS A 79 -19.11 -8.33 -16.61
N GLU A 80 -19.97 -8.61 -15.63
CA GLU A 80 -21.21 -9.37 -15.82
C GLU A 80 -22.18 -8.66 -16.76
N GLN A 81 -22.31 -7.33 -16.64
CA GLN A 81 -23.13 -6.54 -17.54
C GLN A 81 -22.62 -6.60 -18.97
N ASN A 82 -21.31 -6.37 -19.18
CA ASN A 82 -20.68 -6.48 -20.50
C ASN A 82 -20.88 -7.87 -21.13
N LEU A 83 -20.78 -8.94 -20.33
CA LEU A 83 -21.01 -10.29 -20.81
C LEU A 83 -22.45 -10.47 -21.34
N ARG A 84 -23.45 -9.98 -20.62
CA ARG A 84 -24.86 -10.05 -21.05
C ARG A 84 -25.10 -9.28 -22.33
N GLU A 85 -24.52 -8.10 -22.45
CA GLU A 85 -24.63 -7.27 -23.66
C GLU A 85 -24.04 -7.98 -24.88
N ILE A 86 -22.84 -8.55 -24.74
CA ILE A 86 -22.18 -9.30 -25.80
C ILE A 86 -23.00 -10.55 -26.18
N GLN A 87 -23.52 -11.29 -25.20
CA GLN A 87 -24.39 -12.45 -25.46
C GLN A 87 -25.70 -12.09 -26.18
N ALA A 88 -26.19 -10.87 -26.01
CA ALA A 88 -27.41 -10.38 -26.64
C ALA A 88 -27.17 -9.81 -28.05
N LEU A 89 -25.92 -9.71 -28.51
CA LEU A 89 -25.62 -9.22 -29.85
C LEU A 89 -26.23 -10.14 -30.91
N LYS A 90 -26.90 -9.52 -31.88
CA LYS A 90 -27.44 -10.20 -33.05
C LYS A 90 -26.55 -9.91 -34.24
N GLU A 91 -26.45 -10.88 -35.14
CA GLU A 91 -25.74 -10.70 -36.40
C GLU A 91 -26.40 -9.54 -37.17
N PRO A 92 -25.62 -8.56 -37.66
CA PRO A 92 -26.16 -7.46 -38.45
C PRO A 92 -26.74 -7.99 -39.77
N LYS A 93 -27.91 -7.46 -40.16
CA LYS A 93 -28.60 -7.81 -41.41
C LYS A 93 -27.99 -7.13 -42.62
#